data_AF-A0A257V2W8-F1
#
_entry.id   AF-A0A257V2W8-F1
#
_cell.length_a   1.000
_cell.length_b   1.000
_cell.length_c   1.000
_cell.angle_alpha   90.00
_cell.angle_beta   90.00
_cell.angle_gamma   90.00
#
_symmetry.space_group_name_H-M   'P 1'
#
loop_
_entity.id
_entity.type
_entity.pdbx_description
1 polymer ?
#
loop_
_entity_poly.entity_id
_entity_poly.type
_entity_poly.pdbx_seq_one_letter_code
_entity_poly.pdbx_strand_id
1 'polypeptide(L)'
;MDLAGRASCADRFGGRPGRRALTKKPVIPPASLTDLILGFPSVYILGHAPASQVGLATQLSPTFVIIWIGANDTLGGYVTGNPNLVVPAAAFAQLYPAIVGSIAQTGAKMVLANLPDALTVPALSKGSDLAAQGMPIAKFGMGPDDYATPYSHEHIKLILEGKDSGPLGPGEILHAGDIPTLQAIVNADNQVIAAVGAQFHAPVVDIYSLFNKTHKKGYRLANGTILTFDYLGGIFGLDGVHPTVTGQAILAKAFIKTINAYYGTNLKVPNITKANLSDPEGIPTAGALPLNVPAEMYQEFVSSPSLQQ
;
A
#
# COMPACT_ATOMS: atom_id res chain seq x y z
N MET A 1 -6.71 -35.69 10.07
CA MET A 1 -6.73 -34.27 10.47
C MET A 1 -6.03 -33.53 9.36
N ASP A 2 -6.82 -32.98 8.45
CA ASP A 2 -6.40 -32.63 7.11
C ASP A 2 -5.80 -31.22 7.07
N LEU A 3 -4.64 -31.11 6.40
CA LEU A 3 -3.83 -29.93 6.19
C LEU A 3 -4.43 -29.14 5.01
N ALA A 4 -5.57 -28.50 5.20
CA ALA A 4 -6.21 -27.67 4.19
C ALA A 4 -6.64 -26.32 4.79
N GLY A 5 -5.69 -25.38 4.90
CA GLY A 5 -5.98 -24.06 5.46
C GLY A 5 -4.92 -22.98 5.23
N ARG A 6 -3.91 -23.21 4.39
CA ARG A 6 -2.97 -22.15 3.99
C ARG A 6 -3.40 -21.57 2.64
N ALA A 7 -4.37 -20.67 2.67
CA ALA A 7 -4.43 -19.64 1.63
C ALA A 7 -3.12 -18.85 1.75
N SER A 8 -2.21 -19.07 0.80
CA SER A 8 -0.92 -18.38 0.79
C SER A 8 -1.17 -16.86 0.86
N CYS A 9 -0.34 -16.13 1.60
CA CYS A 9 -0.46 -14.68 1.70
C CYS A 9 -0.34 -14.01 0.30
N ALA A 10 0.21 -14.71 -0.70
CA ALA A 10 0.21 -14.30 -2.10
C ALA A 10 -1.20 -14.11 -2.71
N ASP A 11 -2.22 -14.84 -2.26
CA ASP A 11 -3.61 -14.62 -2.69
C ASP A 11 -4.24 -13.34 -2.09
N ARG A 12 -3.69 -12.83 -0.97
CA ARG A 12 -4.17 -11.59 -0.35
C ARG A 12 -3.67 -10.35 -1.10
N PHE A 13 -2.46 -10.41 -1.68
CA PHE A 13 -1.85 -9.29 -2.42
C PHE A 13 -1.92 -9.43 -3.95
N GLY A 14 -2.11 -10.65 -4.49
CA GLY A 14 -2.15 -10.94 -5.94
C GLY A 14 -3.52 -10.75 -6.61
N GLY A 15 -4.49 -10.14 -5.94
CA GLY A 15 -5.73 -9.71 -6.60
C GLY A 15 -5.42 -8.64 -7.64
N ARG A 16 -6.17 -8.59 -8.75
CA ARG A 16 -6.17 -7.43 -9.67
C ARG A 16 -7.33 -6.50 -9.29
N PRO A 17 -7.13 -5.46 -8.44
CA PRO A 17 -8.22 -4.63 -7.94
C PRO A 17 -9.11 -4.07 -9.04
N GLY A 18 -8.53 -3.50 -10.10
CA GLY A 18 -9.32 -2.90 -11.18
C GLY A 18 -10.27 -3.91 -11.83
N ARG A 19 -9.76 -5.09 -12.18
CA ARG A 19 -10.57 -6.17 -12.75
C ARG A 19 -11.62 -6.67 -11.76
N ARG A 20 -11.24 -6.90 -10.50
CA ARG A 20 -12.15 -7.39 -9.46
C ARG A 20 -13.27 -6.39 -9.17
N ALA A 21 -12.97 -5.09 -9.15
CA ALA A 21 -13.94 -4.03 -8.92
C ALA A 21 -15.01 -3.97 -10.02
N LEU A 22 -14.65 -4.28 -11.27
CA LEU A 22 -15.57 -4.31 -12.41
C LEU A 22 -16.38 -5.60 -12.50
N THR A 23 -15.77 -6.76 -12.22
CA THR A 23 -16.38 -8.05 -12.60
C THR A 23 -16.75 -8.96 -11.43
N LYS A 24 -16.08 -8.86 -10.27
CA LYS A 24 -16.31 -9.81 -9.18
C LYS A 24 -17.57 -9.43 -8.41
N LYS A 25 -18.52 -10.35 -8.30
CA LYS A 25 -19.75 -10.22 -7.53
C LYS A 25 -19.63 -11.02 -6.23
N PRO A 26 -20.12 -10.51 -5.09
CA PRO A 26 -20.15 -11.28 -3.84
C PRO A 26 -21.10 -12.48 -3.98
N VAL A 27 -20.71 -13.60 -3.37
CA VAL A 27 -21.55 -14.81 -3.26
C VAL A 27 -22.46 -14.67 -2.04
N ILE A 28 -23.67 -15.24 -2.09
CA ILE A 28 -24.62 -15.24 -0.95
C ILE A 28 -24.76 -16.68 -0.42
N PRO A 29 -24.55 -16.93 0.89
CA PRO A 29 -24.09 -15.96 1.90
C PRO A 29 -22.64 -15.51 1.66
N PRO A 30 -22.24 -14.32 2.14
CA PRO A 30 -20.87 -13.82 1.98
C PRO A 30 -19.86 -14.77 2.62
N ALA A 31 -18.80 -15.10 1.88
CA ALA A 31 -17.74 -16.02 2.32
C ALA A 31 -16.67 -15.30 3.17
N SER A 32 -16.66 -13.97 3.19
CA SER A 32 -15.67 -13.17 3.90
C SER A 32 -16.22 -11.79 4.34
N LEU A 33 -15.56 -11.20 5.35
CA LEU A 33 -15.79 -9.81 5.77
C LEU A 33 -15.56 -8.79 4.65
N THR A 34 -14.71 -9.10 3.68
CA THR A 34 -14.50 -8.23 2.51
C THR A 34 -15.72 -8.20 1.60
N ASP A 35 -16.39 -9.34 1.40
CA ASP A 35 -17.66 -9.41 0.69
C ASP A 35 -18.77 -8.64 1.44
N LEU A 36 -18.66 -8.60 2.78
CA LEU A 36 -19.56 -7.85 3.65
C LEU A 36 -19.38 -6.32 3.52
N ILE A 37 -18.16 -5.81 3.62
CA ILE A 37 -17.84 -4.37 3.62
C ILE A 37 -18.18 -3.73 2.26
N LEU A 38 -17.85 -4.40 1.17
CA LEU A 38 -18.11 -3.91 -0.19
C LEU A 38 -19.54 -4.18 -0.66
N GLY A 39 -20.24 -5.10 0.00
CA GLY A 39 -21.62 -5.49 -0.28
C GLY A 39 -22.64 -4.96 0.73
N PHE A 40 -22.23 -4.16 1.72
CA PHE A 40 -23.05 -3.91 2.93
C PHE A 40 -24.41 -3.24 2.70
N PRO A 41 -24.63 -2.44 1.64
CA PRO A 41 -25.99 -2.10 1.26
C PRO A 41 -26.70 -3.26 0.54
N SER A 42 -26.11 -3.86 -0.50
CA SER A 42 -26.83 -4.78 -1.41
C SER A 42 -26.99 -6.23 -0.97
N VAL A 43 -26.10 -6.76 -0.14
CA VAL A 43 -26.19 -8.15 0.36
C VAL A 43 -27.31 -8.27 1.40
N TYR A 44 -27.70 -7.16 2.03
CA TYR A 44 -28.76 -7.10 3.03
C TYR A 44 -29.98 -6.26 2.64
N ILE A 45 -29.93 -5.43 1.59
CA ILE A 45 -31.14 -4.87 0.98
C ILE A 45 -31.86 -6.00 0.24
N LEU A 46 -32.95 -6.49 0.85
CA LEU A 46 -33.87 -7.46 0.26
C LEU A 46 -34.29 -7.04 -1.16
N GLY A 47 -34.04 -7.90 -2.16
CA GLY A 47 -34.61 -7.77 -3.52
C GLY A 47 -33.65 -7.45 -4.66
N HIS A 48 -32.33 -7.32 -4.45
CA HIS A 48 -31.36 -7.00 -5.51
C HIS A 48 -30.39 -8.14 -5.83
N ALA A 49 -30.09 -8.35 -7.11
CA ALA A 49 -29.10 -9.33 -7.56
C ALA A 49 -27.66 -8.87 -7.24
N PRO A 50 -26.71 -9.78 -6.96
CA PRO A 50 -25.31 -9.42 -6.73
C PRO A 50 -24.72 -8.62 -7.90
N ALA A 51 -24.02 -7.52 -7.58
CA ALA A 51 -23.29 -6.68 -8.53
C ALA A 51 -21.82 -6.56 -8.13
N SER A 52 -20.99 -6.05 -9.06
CA SER A 52 -19.59 -5.75 -8.77
C SER A 52 -19.45 -4.52 -7.87
N GLN A 53 -18.26 -4.26 -7.33
CA GLN A 53 -18.04 -3.10 -6.45
C GLN A 53 -18.46 -1.78 -7.11
N VAL A 54 -18.10 -1.59 -8.38
CA VAL A 54 -18.50 -0.40 -9.15
C VAL A 54 -20.02 -0.41 -9.38
N GLY A 55 -20.60 -1.56 -9.73
CA GLY A 55 -22.05 -1.67 -9.92
C GLY A 55 -22.85 -1.34 -8.66
N LEU A 56 -22.36 -1.75 -7.49
CA LEU A 56 -22.94 -1.41 -6.20
C LEU A 56 -22.80 0.08 -5.89
N ALA A 57 -21.61 0.65 -6.11
CA ALA A 57 -21.40 2.08 -5.94
C ALA A 57 -22.35 2.91 -6.81
N THR A 58 -22.60 2.50 -8.07
CA THR A 58 -23.53 3.20 -8.96
C THR A 58 -24.99 3.09 -8.51
N GLN A 59 -25.40 1.95 -7.94
CA GLN A 59 -26.78 1.74 -7.45
C GLN A 59 -27.12 2.64 -6.26
N LEU A 60 -26.12 3.07 -5.48
CA LEU A 60 -26.31 3.99 -4.36
C LEU A 60 -26.64 5.43 -4.79
N SER A 61 -26.66 5.73 -6.10
CA SER A 61 -26.89 7.08 -6.65
C SER A 61 -26.04 8.16 -5.94
N PRO A 62 -24.70 7.99 -5.92
CA PRO A 62 -23.83 8.84 -5.12
C PRO A 62 -23.82 10.29 -5.64
N THR A 63 -23.64 11.25 -4.74
CA THR A 63 -23.41 12.66 -5.11
C THR A 63 -21.92 13.01 -5.22
N PHE A 64 -21.07 12.23 -4.55
CA PHE A 64 -19.62 12.38 -4.56
C PHE A 64 -18.92 11.02 -4.41
N VAL A 65 -17.82 10.79 -5.13
CA VAL A 65 -17.02 9.55 -5.04
C VAL A 65 -15.51 9.87 -4.98
N ILE A 66 -14.81 9.20 -4.06
CA ILE A 66 -13.34 9.14 -4.05
C ILE A 66 -12.91 7.88 -4.78
N ILE A 67 -12.06 8.01 -5.81
CA ILE A 67 -11.54 6.88 -6.58
C ILE A 67 -10.02 6.79 -6.38
N TRP A 68 -9.61 5.89 -5.49
CA TRP A 68 -8.20 5.55 -5.28
C TRP A 68 -8.05 4.03 -5.35
N ILE A 69 -7.85 3.54 -6.57
CA ILE A 69 -7.71 2.12 -6.90
C ILE A 69 -6.54 1.97 -7.86
N GLY A 70 -5.72 0.93 -7.70
CA GLY A 70 -4.52 0.70 -8.50
C GLY A 70 -3.26 0.38 -7.70
N ALA A 71 -3.20 0.74 -6.41
CA ALA A 71 -1.99 0.50 -5.60
C ALA A 71 -1.64 -1.00 -5.54
N ASN A 72 -2.65 -1.85 -5.28
CA ASN A 72 -2.47 -3.31 -5.29
C ASN A 72 -2.27 -3.88 -6.72
N ASP A 73 -2.60 -3.15 -7.78
CA ASP A 73 -2.31 -3.56 -9.15
C ASP A 73 -0.78 -3.51 -9.43
N THR A 74 0.01 -2.80 -8.62
CA THR A 74 1.47 -2.72 -8.74
C THR A 74 2.22 -3.31 -7.54
N LEU A 75 1.67 -3.20 -6.32
CA LEU A 75 2.29 -3.64 -5.06
C LEU A 75 2.82 -5.07 -5.12
N GLY A 76 2.04 -5.99 -5.70
CA GLY A 76 2.38 -7.41 -5.79
C GLY A 76 3.78 -7.64 -6.36
N GLY A 77 4.19 -6.88 -7.38
CA GLY A 77 5.51 -7.04 -7.98
C GLY A 77 6.67 -6.63 -7.08
N TYR A 78 6.46 -5.62 -6.23
CA TYR A 78 7.46 -5.16 -5.27
C TYR A 78 7.61 -6.13 -4.09
N VAL A 79 6.49 -6.44 -3.41
CA VAL A 79 6.52 -7.23 -2.17
C VAL A 79 6.80 -8.71 -2.41
N THR A 80 6.82 -9.18 -3.66
CA THR A 80 7.18 -10.55 -4.02
C THR A 80 8.41 -10.62 -4.91
N GLY A 81 9.12 -9.51 -5.15
CA GLY A 81 10.30 -9.50 -6.05
C GLY A 81 10.01 -10.05 -7.45
N ASN A 82 8.78 -9.95 -7.94
CA ASN A 82 8.35 -10.55 -9.20
C ASN A 82 7.57 -9.56 -10.06
N PRO A 83 8.22 -8.90 -11.04
CA PRO A 83 7.57 -7.93 -11.93
C PRO A 83 6.37 -8.47 -12.72
N ASN A 84 6.20 -9.78 -12.83
CA ASN A 84 5.06 -10.38 -13.53
C ASN A 84 3.77 -10.41 -12.69
N LEU A 85 3.84 -10.11 -11.38
CA LEU A 85 2.69 -10.08 -10.47
C LEU A 85 2.03 -8.69 -10.38
N VAL A 86 2.25 -7.85 -11.38
CA VAL A 86 1.56 -6.57 -11.58
C VAL A 86 0.45 -6.70 -12.63
N VAL A 87 -0.48 -5.75 -12.64
CA VAL A 87 -1.35 -5.55 -13.80
C VAL A 87 -0.56 -4.84 -14.89
N PRO A 88 -0.49 -5.38 -16.11
CA PRO A 88 0.19 -4.70 -17.21
C PRO A 88 -0.44 -3.33 -17.47
N ALA A 89 0.37 -2.31 -17.73
CA ALA A 89 -0.09 -0.94 -17.96
C ALA A 89 -1.17 -0.85 -19.07
N ALA A 90 -1.06 -1.66 -20.12
CA ALA A 90 -2.08 -1.74 -21.17
C ALA A 90 -3.45 -2.23 -20.67
N ALA A 91 -3.47 -3.15 -19.71
CA ALA A 91 -4.71 -3.60 -19.08
C ALA A 91 -5.26 -2.53 -18.11
N PHE A 92 -4.39 -1.86 -17.34
CA PHE A 92 -4.80 -0.75 -16.48
C PHE A 92 -5.42 0.40 -17.30
N ALA A 93 -4.82 0.73 -18.45
CA ALA A 93 -5.32 1.73 -19.41
C ALA A 93 -6.71 1.40 -19.98
N GLN A 94 -7.18 0.15 -19.89
CA GLN A 94 -8.53 -0.24 -20.26
C GLN A 94 -9.47 -0.26 -19.04
N LEU A 95 -9.00 -0.80 -17.91
CA LEU A 95 -9.80 -1.02 -16.71
C LEU A 95 -10.13 0.30 -15.98
N TYR A 96 -9.14 1.18 -15.83
CA TYR A 96 -9.30 2.40 -15.03
C TYR A 96 -10.30 3.39 -15.65
N PRO A 97 -10.23 3.72 -16.97
CA PRO A 97 -11.26 4.57 -17.58
C PRO A 97 -12.66 3.95 -17.54
N ALA A 98 -12.77 2.62 -17.61
CA ALA A 98 -14.05 1.94 -17.49
C ALA A 98 -14.66 2.11 -16.09
N ILE A 99 -13.85 1.99 -15.02
CA ILE A 99 -14.28 2.23 -13.64
C ILE A 99 -14.79 3.67 -13.49
N VAL A 100 -13.97 4.65 -13.88
CA VAL A 100 -14.32 6.08 -13.73
C VAL A 100 -15.53 6.43 -14.60
N GLY A 101 -15.60 5.92 -15.83
CA GLY A 101 -16.72 6.12 -16.73
C GLY A 101 -18.05 5.60 -16.18
N SER A 102 -18.07 4.44 -15.53
CA SER A 102 -19.27 3.92 -14.86
C SER A 102 -19.74 4.83 -13.72
N ILE A 103 -18.82 5.37 -12.92
CA ILE A 103 -19.19 6.33 -11.87
C ILE A 103 -19.67 7.65 -12.48
N ALA A 104 -19.02 8.14 -13.54
CA ALA A 104 -19.41 9.38 -14.22
C ALA A 104 -20.86 9.36 -14.74
N GLN A 105 -21.36 8.19 -15.17
CA GLN A 105 -22.75 8.02 -15.61
C GLN A 105 -23.79 8.32 -14.52
N THR A 106 -23.40 8.28 -13.24
CA THR A 106 -24.29 8.64 -12.13
C THR A 106 -24.47 10.15 -11.96
N GLY A 107 -23.62 10.96 -12.60
CA GLY A 107 -23.56 12.40 -12.38
C GLY A 107 -22.85 12.82 -11.08
N ALA A 108 -22.27 11.87 -10.33
CA ALA A 108 -21.51 12.16 -9.12
C ALA A 108 -20.28 13.03 -9.43
N LYS A 109 -20.01 13.98 -8.53
CA LYS A 109 -18.69 14.63 -8.47
C LYS A 109 -17.64 13.60 -8.04
N MET A 110 -16.40 13.76 -8.48
CA MET A 110 -15.35 12.78 -8.21
C MET A 110 -14.05 13.44 -7.78
N VAL A 111 -13.22 12.69 -7.07
CA VAL A 111 -11.79 13.00 -6.94
C VAL A 111 -11.02 11.70 -7.15
N LEU A 112 -9.99 11.76 -7.99
CA LEU A 112 -9.11 10.65 -8.26
C LEU A 112 -7.84 10.80 -7.42
N ALA A 113 -7.07 9.74 -7.24
CA ALA A 113 -5.74 9.83 -6.66
C ALA A 113 -4.77 8.95 -7.46
N ASN A 114 -3.58 9.48 -7.69
CA ASN A 114 -2.51 8.73 -8.32
C ASN A 114 -1.92 7.70 -7.33
N LEU A 115 -1.16 6.76 -7.85
CA LEU A 115 -0.59 5.64 -7.11
C LEU A 115 0.75 6.05 -6.52
N PRO A 116 1.03 5.71 -5.24
CA PRO A 116 2.38 5.86 -4.69
C PRO A 116 3.37 4.89 -5.36
N ASP A 117 4.66 5.23 -5.30
CA ASP A 117 5.72 4.25 -5.55
C ASP A 117 5.78 3.28 -4.36
N ALA A 118 5.52 1.99 -4.60
CA ALA A 118 5.55 0.98 -3.56
C ALA A 118 6.96 0.77 -2.97
N LEU A 119 8.04 1.23 -3.63
CA LEU A 119 9.38 1.24 -3.04
C LEU A 119 9.47 2.12 -1.79
N THR A 120 8.50 3.01 -1.57
CA THR A 120 8.45 3.86 -0.37
C THR A 120 7.83 3.17 0.85
N VAL A 121 7.22 1.98 0.70
CA VAL A 121 6.59 1.33 1.85
C VAL A 121 7.63 0.66 2.75
N PRO A 122 7.44 0.67 4.09
CA PRO A 122 8.42 0.09 5.02
C PRO A 122 8.62 -1.42 4.93
N ALA A 123 7.63 -2.11 4.38
CA ALA A 123 7.67 -3.53 4.09
C ALA A 123 8.88 -3.99 3.25
N LEU A 124 9.58 -3.08 2.58
CA LEU A 124 10.77 -3.39 1.77
C LEU A 124 12.03 -2.86 2.45
N SER A 125 12.93 -3.74 2.88
CA SER A 125 14.15 -3.35 3.59
C SER A 125 15.33 -3.25 2.61
N LYS A 126 15.93 -2.08 2.43
CA LYS A 126 17.04 -1.90 1.47
C LYS A 126 18.33 -2.57 1.97
N GLY A 127 19.04 -3.27 1.09
CA GLY A 127 20.29 -3.97 1.41
C GLY A 127 21.35 -3.06 2.05
N SER A 128 21.50 -1.81 1.59
CA SER A 128 22.41 -0.83 2.19
C SER A 128 22.05 -0.50 3.63
N ASP A 129 20.75 -0.47 3.96
CA ASP A 129 20.26 -0.13 5.29
C ASP A 129 20.46 -1.31 6.24
N LEU A 130 20.24 -2.54 5.74
CA LEU A 130 20.55 -3.79 6.47
C LEU A 130 22.06 -3.92 6.73
N ALA A 131 22.89 -3.64 5.72
CA ALA A 131 24.35 -3.69 5.85
C ALA A 131 24.89 -2.63 6.84
N ALA A 132 24.31 -1.43 6.85
CA ALA A 132 24.66 -0.37 7.81
C ALA A 132 24.37 -0.78 9.26
N GLN A 133 23.48 -1.75 9.48
CA GLN A 133 23.17 -2.33 10.79
C GLN A 133 24.06 -3.55 11.13
N GLY A 134 25.02 -3.91 10.28
CA GLY A 134 25.89 -5.06 10.47
C GLY A 134 25.29 -6.39 10.02
N MET A 135 24.13 -6.39 9.34
CA MET A 135 23.55 -7.62 8.83
C MET A 135 24.38 -8.18 7.66
N PRO A 136 24.58 -9.51 7.59
CA PRO A 136 25.42 -10.13 6.57
C PRO A 136 24.66 -10.28 5.23
N ILE A 137 24.36 -9.18 4.53
CA ILE A 137 23.55 -9.19 3.30
C ILE A 137 24.07 -10.14 2.21
N ALA A 138 25.38 -10.39 2.17
CA ALA A 138 25.98 -11.38 1.28
C ALA A 138 25.52 -12.82 1.58
N LYS A 139 25.30 -13.18 2.86
CA LYS A 139 24.72 -14.50 3.25
C LYS A 139 23.26 -14.62 2.82
N PHE A 140 22.54 -13.50 2.75
CA PHE A 140 21.17 -13.47 2.25
C PHE A 140 21.10 -13.57 0.72
N GLY A 141 22.23 -13.45 0.01
CA GLY A 141 22.26 -13.39 -1.45
C GLY A 141 21.83 -12.04 -2.02
N MET A 142 21.91 -10.97 -1.23
CA MET A 142 21.48 -9.61 -1.59
C MET A 142 22.66 -8.68 -1.85
N GLY A 143 22.51 -7.82 -2.87
CA GLY A 143 23.34 -6.63 -3.05
C GLY A 143 22.84 -5.42 -2.22
N PRO A 144 23.64 -4.34 -2.13
CA PRO A 144 23.27 -3.14 -1.37
C PRO A 144 22.07 -2.37 -1.96
N ASP A 145 21.79 -2.54 -3.25
CA ASP A 145 20.65 -1.91 -3.91
C ASP A 145 19.43 -2.83 -4.07
N ASP A 146 19.54 -4.09 -3.62
CA ASP A 146 18.39 -5.00 -3.54
C ASP A 146 17.55 -4.70 -2.30
N TYR A 147 16.33 -5.22 -2.28
CA TYR A 147 15.40 -5.07 -1.16
C TYR A 147 14.95 -6.44 -0.67
N ALA A 148 15.04 -6.66 0.64
CA ALA A 148 14.40 -7.78 1.30
C ALA A 148 12.89 -7.52 1.31
N THR A 149 12.11 -8.50 0.86
CA THR A 149 10.65 -8.42 0.83
C THR A 149 10.04 -8.85 2.16
N PRO A 150 8.76 -8.57 2.43
CA PRO A 150 8.10 -9.07 3.64
C PRO A 150 8.16 -10.59 3.83
N TYR A 151 8.31 -11.33 2.73
CA TYR A 151 8.38 -12.79 2.77
C TYR A 151 9.73 -13.30 3.27
N SER A 152 10.79 -12.49 3.17
CA SER A 152 12.11 -12.89 3.62
C SER A 152 12.28 -12.86 5.14
N HIS A 153 11.36 -12.21 5.87
CA HIS A 153 11.62 -11.85 7.26
C HIS A 153 11.90 -13.07 8.16
N GLU A 154 11.07 -14.10 8.06
CA GLU A 154 11.26 -15.35 8.80
C GLU A 154 12.52 -16.12 8.35
N HIS A 155 12.84 -16.08 7.06
CA HIS A 155 14.01 -16.77 6.54
C HIS A 155 15.31 -16.06 6.94
N ILE A 156 15.34 -14.72 6.92
CA ILE A 156 16.44 -13.91 7.44
C ILE A 156 16.71 -14.29 8.90
N LYS A 157 15.67 -14.40 9.73
CA LYS A 157 15.79 -14.86 11.11
C LYS A 157 16.47 -16.24 11.20
N LEU A 158 16.01 -17.22 10.43
CA LEU A 158 16.61 -18.57 10.44
C LEU A 158 18.09 -18.57 10.04
N ILE A 159 18.47 -17.74 9.06
CA ILE A 159 19.88 -17.57 8.63
C ILE A 159 20.70 -16.94 9.76
N LEU A 160 20.16 -15.91 10.42
CA LEU A 160 20.81 -15.22 11.53
C LEU A 160 20.96 -16.14 12.77
N GLU A 161 20.01 -17.03 13.02
CA GLU A 161 20.10 -18.03 14.09
C GLU A 161 21.00 -19.23 13.73
N GLY A 162 21.55 -19.27 12.52
CA GLY A 162 22.36 -20.40 12.02
C GLY A 162 21.55 -21.68 11.78
N LYS A 163 20.21 -21.57 11.72
CA LYS A 163 19.29 -22.69 11.43
C LYS A 163 19.11 -22.94 9.93
N ASP A 164 19.45 -21.94 9.11
CA ASP A 164 19.58 -22.06 7.66
C ASP A 164 20.91 -21.44 7.20
N SER A 165 21.44 -21.88 6.07
CA SER A 165 22.66 -21.33 5.48
C SER A 165 22.41 -20.16 4.53
N GLY A 166 21.16 -19.96 4.10
CA GLY A 166 20.82 -19.09 2.97
C GLY A 166 21.30 -19.66 1.63
N PRO A 167 21.19 -18.89 0.53
CA PRO A 167 20.62 -17.53 0.45
C PRO A 167 19.10 -17.52 0.56
N LEU A 168 18.51 -16.32 0.57
CA LEU A 168 17.07 -16.17 0.42
C LEU A 168 16.61 -16.73 -0.94
N GLY A 169 15.40 -17.27 -0.96
CA GLY A 169 14.78 -17.93 -2.09
C GLY A 169 13.96 -17.00 -3.00
N PRO A 170 13.31 -17.57 -4.02
CA PRO A 170 12.47 -16.83 -4.95
C PRO A 170 11.34 -16.08 -4.23
N GLY A 171 11.24 -14.78 -4.50
CA GLY A 171 10.22 -13.89 -3.96
C GLY A 171 10.54 -13.23 -2.62
N GLU A 172 11.70 -13.57 -2.06
CA GLU A 172 12.22 -12.99 -0.81
C GLU A 172 13.15 -11.78 -1.08
N ILE A 173 13.64 -11.63 -2.31
CA ILE A 173 14.45 -10.49 -2.74
C ILE A 173 13.77 -9.80 -3.93
N LEU A 174 13.59 -8.49 -3.83
CA LEU A 174 13.36 -7.62 -4.97
C LEU A 174 14.71 -7.11 -5.47
N HIS A 175 15.12 -7.55 -6.66
CA HIS A 175 16.41 -7.18 -7.23
C HIS A 175 16.40 -5.77 -7.81
N ALA A 176 17.52 -5.06 -7.65
CA ALA A 176 17.69 -3.68 -8.13
C ALA A 176 17.40 -3.53 -9.64
N GLY A 177 17.70 -4.57 -10.43
CA GLY A 177 17.44 -4.59 -11.87
C GLY A 177 15.95 -4.58 -12.26
N ASP A 178 15.07 -5.02 -11.36
CA ASP A 178 13.62 -5.08 -11.60
C ASP A 178 12.90 -3.77 -11.26
N ILE A 179 13.50 -2.93 -10.40
CA ILE A 179 12.91 -1.68 -9.91
C ILE A 179 12.55 -0.71 -11.04
N PRO A 180 13.41 -0.44 -12.06
CA PRO A 180 13.05 0.46 -13.14
C PRO A 180 11.81 0.02 -13.91
N THR A 181 11.61 -1.29 -14.11
CA THR A 181 10.43 -1.84 -14.78
C THR A 181 9.17 -1.60 -13.95
N LEU A 182 9.23 -1.87 -12.65
CA LEU A 182 8.10 -1.64 -11.73
C LEU A 182 7.74 -0.15 -11.62
N GLN A 183 8.73 0.74 -11.55
CA GLN A 183 8.51 2.19 -11.52
C GLN A 183 7.95 2.72 -12.84
N ALA A 184 8.39 2.17 -13.99
CA ALA A 184 7.83 2.53 -15.29
C ALA A 184 6.34 2.18 -15.38
N ILE A 185 5.92 1.06 -14.81
CA ILE A 185 4.50 0.66 -14.75
C ILE A 185 3.69 1.63 -13.89
N VAL A 186 4.15 1.95 -12.66
CA VAL A 186 3.49 2.93 -11.78
C VAL A 186 3.36 4.29 -12.46
N ASN A 187 4.41 4.73 -13.16
CA ASN A 187 4.39 6.00 -13.89
C ASN A 187 3.39 5.98 -15.06
N ALA A 188 3.30 4.88 -15.81
CA ALA A 188 2.34 4.72 -16.89
C ALA A 188 0.89 4.72 -16.35
N ASP A 189 0.63 4.02 -15.25
CA ASP A 189 -0.68 4.01 -14.60
C ASP A 189 -1.06 5.41 -14.09
N ASN A 190 -0.11 6.15 -13.51
CA ASN A 190 -0.31 7.53 -13.08
C ASN A 190 -0.59 8.50 -14.24
N GLN A 191 -0.01 8.26 -15.43
CA GLN A 191 -0.37 9.00 -16.64
C GLN A 191 -1.80 8.70 -17.09
N VAL A 192 -2.24 7.44 -17.03
CA VAL A 192 -3.64 7.05 -17.30
C VAL A 192 -4.58 7.77 -16.33
N ILE A 193 -4.29 7.77 -15.02
CA ILE A 193 -5.11 8.44 -14.00
C ILE A 193 -5.22 9.94 -14.29
N ALA A 194 -4.12 10.60 -14.65
CA ALA A 194 -4.11 12.01 -15.01
C ALA A 194 -4.96 12.31 -16.25
N ALA A 195 -4.82 11.50 -17.31
CA ALA A 195 -5.60 11.64 -18.54
C ALA A 195 -7.10 11.44 -18.29
N VAL A 196 -7.47 10.43 -17.51
CA VAL A 196 -8.87 10.17 -17.12
C VAL A 196 -9.43 11.29 -16.24
N GLY A 197 -8.63 11.82 -15.30
CA GLY A 197 -9.02 12.98 -14.50
C GLY A 197 -9.35 14.19 -15.37
N ALA A 198 -8.51 14.48 -16.38
CA ALA A 198 -8.78 15.55 -17.35
C ALA A 198 -10.04 15.27 -18.18
N GLN A 199 -10.21 14.04 -18.68
CA GLN A 199 -11.36 13.64 -19.50
C GLN A 199 -12.70 13.78 -18.76
N PHE A 200 -12.76 13.39 -17.49
CA PHE A 200 -13.99 13.40 -16.70
C PHE A 200 -14.12 14.62 -15.78
N HIS A 201 -13.26 15.64 -15.94
CA HIS A 201 -13.23 16.84 -15.10
C HIS A 201 -13.16 16.52 -13.59
N ALA A 202 -12.38 15.49 -13.24
CA ALA A 202 -12.16 15.06 -11.87
C ALA A 202 -10.72 15.44 -11.42
N PRO A 203 -10.54 16.19 -10.33
CA PRO A 203 -9.22 16.54 -9.84
C PRO A 203 -8.48 15.29 -9.36
N VAL A 204 -7.14 15.29 -9.54
CA VAL A 204 -6.26 14.20 -9.12
C VAL A 204 -5.45 14.63 -7.91
N VAL A 205 -5.51 13.85 -6.83
CA VAL A 205 -4.65 14.00 -5.66
C VAL A 205 -3.29 13.38 -5.96
N ASP A 206 -2.22 14.17 -5.77
CA ASP A 206 -0.84 13.74 -6.02
C ASP A 206 -0.23 13.03 -4.79
N ILE A 207 -0.64 11.79 -4.60
CA ILE A 207 -0.11 10.87 -3.58
C ILE A 207 1.33 10.45 -3.90
N TYR A 208 1.66 10.22 -5.17
CA TYR A 208 3.01 9.86 -5.62
C TYR A 208 4.06 10.86 -5.10
N SER A 209 3.85 12.16 -5.36
CA SER A 209 4.76 13.18 -4.85
C SER A 209 4.71 13.33 -3.33
N LEU A 210 3.53 13.18 -2.71
CA LEU A 210 3.40 13.25 -1.25
C LEU A 210 4.24 12.18 -0.57
N PHE A 211 4.16 10.94 -1.04
CA PHE A 211 4.89 9.81 -0.49
C PHE A 211 6.40 9.96 -0.73
N ASN A 212 6.81 10.26 -1.96
CA ASN A 212 8.22 10.46 -2.29
C ASN A 212 8.88 11.60 -1.50
N LYS A 213 8.16 12.70 -1.25
CA LYS A 213 8.67 13.80 -0.42
C LYS A 213 8.76 13.40 1.04
N THR A 214 7.74 12.69 1.55
CA THR A 214 7.68 12.28 2.95
C THR A 214 8.72 11.22 3.28
N HIS A 215 8.87 10.20 2.43
CA HIS A 215 9.91 9.19 2.55
C HIS A 215 11.32 9.81 2.65
N LYS A 216 11.60 10.85 1.84
CA LYS A 216 12.93 11.51 1.82
C LYS A 216 13.18 12.50 2.96
N LYS A 217 12.15 13.11 3.54
CA LYS A 217 12.30 14.29 4.45
C LYS A 217 11.54 14.18 5.77
N GLY A 218 10.74 13.13 5.94
CA GLY A 218 9.74 13.03 6.99
C GLY A 218 8.55 14.00 6.80
N TYR A 219 7.51 13.80 7.61
CA TYR A 219 6.35 14.67 7.71
C TYR A 219 6.39 15.45 9.02
N ARG A 220 6.58 16.78 8.94
CA ARG A 220 6.62 17.63 10.14
C ARG A 220 5.22 18.05 10.60
N LEU A 221 4.89 17.71 11.84
CA LEU A 221 3.68 18.13 12.54
C LEU A 221 3.81 19.55 13.12
N ALA A 222 2.67 20.15 13.48
CA ALA A 222 2.63 21.52 14.01
C ALA A 222 3.31 21.67 15.38
N ASN A 223 3.35 20.61 16.18
CA ASN A 223 4.06 20.54 17.45
C ASN A 223 5.57 20.24 17.29
N GLY A 224 6.10 20.22 16.07
CA GLY A 224 7.51 20.00 15.78
C GLY A 224 7.91 18.54 15.56
N THR A 225 7.10 17.57 15.97
CA THR A 225 7.32 16.14 15.74
C THR A 225 7.53 15.86 14.25
N ILE A 226 8.53 15.05 13.92
CA ILE A 226 8.78 14.56 12.56
C ILE A 226 8.35 13.10 12.53
N LEU A 227 7.40 12.78 11.66
CA LEU A 227 7.01 11.41 11.36
C LEU A 227 7.82 10.90 10.17
N THR A 228 8.14 9.62 10.14
CA THR A 228 8.84 8.98 9.02
C THR A 228 8.02 7.83 8.46
N PHE A 229 8.46 7.29 7.33
CA PHE A 229 7.82 6.09 6.78
C PHE A 229 8.25 4.84 7.55
N ASP A 230 9.48 4.80 8.07
CA ASP A 230 10.06 3.68 8.84
C ASP A 230 9.09 3.04 9.85
N TYR A 231 9.36 1.78 10.21
CA TYR A 231 8.62 1.11 11.28
C TYR A 231 8.65 1.94 12.56
N LEU A 232 7.49 2.08 13.20
CA LEU A 232 7.30 2.94 14.38
C LEU A 232 7.58 4.44 14.13
N GLY A 233 7.66 4.86 12.86
CA GLY A 233 7.81 6.25 12.42
C GLY A 233 6.51 7.06 12.43
N GLY A 234 5.38 6.41 12.73
CA GLY A 234 4.08 7.03 12.97
C GLY A 234 3.16 7.15 11.76
N ILE A 235 3.61 6.81 10.55
CA ILE A 235 2.80 6.92 9.32
C ILE A 235 2.24 5.56 8.87
N PHE A 236 3.05 4.50 8.92
CA PHE A 236 2.64 3.15 8.57
C PHE A 236 2.53 2.26 9.81
N GLY A 237 1.57 1.35 9.78
CA GLY A 237 1.40 0.37 10.85
C GLY A 237 2.44 -0.76 10.77
N LEU A 238 2.30 -1.73 11.66
CA LEU A 238 3.26 -2.83 11.80
C LEU A 238 3.33 -3.79 10.60
N ASP A 239 2.36 -3.74 9.69
CA ASP A 239 2.45 -4.49 8.43
C ASP A 239 3.38 -3.84 7.40
N GLY A 240 3.83 -2.59 7.63
CA GLY A 240 4.71 -1.85 6.74
C GLY A 240 4.11 -1.53 5.38
N VAL A 241 2.78 -1.61 5.21
CA VAL A 241 2.07 -1.35 3.94
C VAL A 241 0.91 -0.38 4.15
N HIS A 242 0.14 -0.53 5.23
CA HIS A 242 -1.07 0.26 5.46
C HIS A 242 -0.79 1.45 6.39
N PRO A 243 -1.30 2.64 6.05
CA PRO A 243 -1.16 3.81 6.92
C PRO A 243 -1.90 3.65 8.25
N THR A 244 -1.29 4.11 9.34
CA THR A 244 -1.91 4.27 10.67
C THR A 244 -3.04 5.29 10.64
N VAL A 245 -3.76 5.49 11.75
CA VAL A 245 -4.77 6.57 11.87
C VAL A 245 -4.17 7.94 11.53
N THR A 246 -2.92 8.17 11.94
CA THR A 246 -2.15 9.38 11.61
C THR A 246 -1.85 9.46 10.12
N GLY A 247 -1.37 8.38 9.51
CA GLY A 247 -1.14 8.29 8.07
C GLY A 247 -2.41 8.54 7.26
N GLN A 248 -3.54 7.96 7.68
CA GLN A 248 -4.86 8.21 7.09
C GLN A 248 -5.28 9.68 7.23
N ALA A 249 -4.98 10.34 8.36
CA ALA A 249 -5.25 11.78 8.53
C ALA A 249 -4.41 12.66 7.57
N ILE A 250 -3.15 12.29 7.30
CA ILE A 250 -2.29 12.95 6.31
C ILE A 250 -2.90 12.82 4.90
N LEU A 251 -3.30 11.61 4.52
CA LEU A 251 -3.97 11.33 3.25
C LEU A 251 -5.28 12.12 3.12
N ALA A 252 -6.15 12.04 4.12
CA ALA A 252 -7.43 12.76 4.15
C ALA A 252 -7.24 14.27 3.98
N LYS A 253 -6.21 14.86 4.60
CA LYS A 253 -5.86 16.27 4.38
C LYS A 253 -5.50 16.56 2.92
N ALA A 254 -4.78 15.68 2.24
CA ALA A 254 -4.44 15.85 0.83
C ALA A 254 -5.68 15.78 -0.08
N PHE A 255 -6.57 14.82 0.17
CA PHE A 255 -7.87 14.73 -0.52
C PHE A 255 -8.71 15.99 -0.29
N ILE A 256 -8.95 16.37 0.97
CA ILE A 256 -9.78 17.52 1.32
C ILE A 256 -9.24 18.82 0.71
N LYS A 257 -7.92 19.03 0.73
CA LYS A 257 -7.31 20.21 0.08
C LYS A 257 -7.59 20.25 -1.42
N THR A 258 -7.45 19.11 -2.09
CA THR A 258 -7.71 19.00 -3.54
C THR A 258 -9.19 19.24 -3.86
N ILE A 259 -10.09 18.66 -3.07
CA ILE A 259 -11.54 18.82 -3.20
C ILE A 259 -11.92 20.30 -3.00
N ASN A 260 -11.46 20.93 -1.92
CA ASN A 260 -11.75 22.34 -1.63
C ASN A 260 -11.24 23.26 -2.74
N ALA A 261 -10.03 23.03 -3.24
CA ALA A 261 -9.43 23.84 -4.31
C ALA A 261 -10.21 23.73 -5.63
N TYR A 262 -10.65 22.54 -6.00
CA TYR A 262 -11.32 22.31 -7.29
C TYR A 262 -12.82 22.64 -7.26
N TYR A 263 -13.53 22.25 -6.19
CA TYR A 263 -14.98 22.38 -6.10
C TYR A 263 -15.44 23.63 -5.34
N GLY A 264 -14.52 24.44 -4.82
CA GLY A 264 -14.85 25.63 -4.03
C GLY A 264 -15.53 25.31 -2.70
N THR A 265 -15.31 24.11 -2.15
CA THR A 265 -15.88 23.69 -0.86
C THR A 265 -15.04 24.19 0.31
N ASN A 266 -15.60 24.14 1.52
CA ASN A 266 -14.92 24.49 2.77
C ASN A 266 -14.92 23.30 3.76
N LEU A 267 -14.56 22.12 3.28
CA LEU A 267 -14.44 20.94 4.12
C LEU A 267 -13.28 21.11 5.11
N LYS A 268 -13.53 20.76 6.37
CA LYS A 268 -12.52 20.88 7.43
C LYS A 268 -11.46 19.80 7.27
N VAL A 269 -10.19 20.20 7.19
CA VAL A 269 -9.06 19.26 7.22
C VAL A 269 -8.89 18.66 8.64
N PRO A 270 -8.49 17.39 8.76
CA PRO A 270 -8.21 16.80 10.06
C PRO A 270 -7.03 17.47 10.74
N ASN A 271 -7.07 17.53 12.08
CA ASN A 271 -5.92 17.92 12.89
C ASN A 271 -5.00 16.69 13.04
N ILE A 272 -3.93 16.65 12.26
CA ILE A 272 -3.00 15.51 12.23
C ILE A 272 -2.26 15.36 13.56
N THR A 273 -1.88 16.46 14.22
CA THR A 273 -1.25 16.39 15.55
C THR A 273 -2.19 15.77 16.58
N LYS A 274 -3.48 16.09 16.53
CA LYS A 274 -4.48 15.44 17.40
C LYS A 274 -4.63 13.96 17.08
N ALA A 275 -4.70 13.60 15.79
CA ALA A 275 -4.77 12.19 15.36
C ALA A 275 -3.56 11.40 15.88
N ASN A 276 -2.37 11.97 15.73
CA ASN A 276 -1.10 11.41 16.19
C ASN A 276 -1.08 11.09 17.68
N LEU A 277 -1.56 12.02 18.52
CA LEU A 277 -1.59 11.82 19.97
C LEU A 277 -2.57 10.73 20.43
N SER A 278 -3.54 10.37 19.58
CA SER A 278 -4.53 9.32 19.86
C SER A 278 -4.25 8.00 19.16
N ASP A 279 -3.16 7.93 18.41
CA ASP A 279 -2.83 6.80 17.56
C ASP A 279 -1.74 5.96 18.24
N PRO A 280 -2.06 4.73 18.70
CA PRO A 280 -1.10 3.86 19.39
C PRO A 280 0.15 3.55 18.56
N GLU A 281 0.01 3.52 17.23
CA GLU A 281 1.11 3.31 16.28
C GLU A 281 1.60 4.62 15.66
N GLY A 282 0.94 5.73 15.96
CA GLY A 282 1.23 7.05 15.41
C GLY A 282 2.34 7.79 16.15
N ILE A 283 2.50 7.56 17.45
CA ILE A 283 3.52 8.24 18.25
C ILE A 283 4.89 7.64 17.92
N PRO A 284 5.84 8.40 17.34
CA PRO A 284 7.17 7.89 17.10
C PRO A 284 7.83 7.51 18.41
N THR A 285 8.39 6.30 18.50
CA THR A 285 9.09 5.86 19.71
C THR A 285 10.49 6.49 19.76
N ALA A 286 10.78 7.23 20.83
CA ALA A 286 12.08 7.86 21.03
C ALA A 286 13.17 6.78 21.16
N GLY A 287 14.19 6.85 20.29
CA GLY A 287 15.27 5.86 20.25
C GLY A 287 14.98 4.64 19.36
N ALA A 288 13.85 4.62 18.62
CA ALA A 288 13.69 3.70 17.51
C ALA A 288 14.82 3.96 16.52
N LEU A 289 15.68 2.97 16.37
CA LEU A 289 16.73 2.99 15.36
C LEU A 289 16.10 3.24 13.99
N PRO A 290 16.84 3.78 13.01
CA PRO A 290 16.41 3.89 11.62
C PRO A 290 16.23 2.47 11.06
N LEU A 291 15.12 1.83 11.40
CA LEU A 291 14.83 0.45 11.12
C LEU A 291 13.70 0.44 10.13
N ASN A 292 14.08 0.39 8.87
CA ASN A 292 13.22 -0.20 7.87
C ASN A 292 13.31 -1.73 7.97
N VAL A 293 13.11 -2.26 9.19
CA VAL A 293 13.19 -3.65 9.58
C VAL A 293 12.13 -3.85 10.68
N PRO A 294 11.27 -4.88 10.61
CA PRO A 294 10.32 -5.15 11.68
C PRO A 294 11.02 -5.25 13.03
N ALA A 295 10.44 -4.66 14.08
CA ALA A 295 11.05 -4.63 15.41
C ALA A 295 11.45 -6.03 15.93
N GLU A 296 10.68 -7.06 15.58
CA GLU A 296 10.97 -8.46 15.94
C GLU A 296 12.28 -8.96 15.32
N MET A 297 12.50 -8.70 14.02
CA MET A 297 13.74 -9.07 13.32
C MET A 297 14.96 -8.34 13.91
N TYR A 298 14.81 -7.07 14.31
CA TYR A 298 15.89 -6.34 14.96
C TYR A 298 16.20 -6.85 16.37
N GLN A 299 15.17 -7.11 17.20
CA GLN A 299 15.37 -7.63 18.55
C GLN A 299 16.05 -9.00 18.55
N GLU A 300 15.76 -9.83 17.55
CA GLU A 300 16.44 -11.12 17.37
C GLU A 300 17.90 -10.98 16.91
N PHE A 301 18.19 -10.01 16.02
CA PHE A 301 19.57 -9.72 15.63
C PHE A 301 20.42 -9.27 16.84
N VAL A 302 19.91 -8.36 17.67
CA VAL A 302 20.65 -7.82 18.82
C VAL A 302 20.81 -8.84 19.95
N SER A 303 19.89 -9.78 20.09
CA SER A 303 19.89 -10.77 21.17
C SER A 303 20.71 -12.04 20.88
N SER A 304 21.32 -12.16 19.69
CA SER A 304 22.13 -13.32 19.29
C SER A 304 23.64 -13.03 19.39
N PRO A 305 24.35 -13.55 20.43
CA PRO A 305 25.77 -13.28 20.64
C PRO A 305 26.69 -13.84 19.55
N SER A 306 26.23 -14.83 18.77
CA SER A 306 26.97 -15.41 17.65
C SER A 306 26.99 -14.53 16.39
N LEU A 307 26.24 -13.42 16.38
CA LEU A 307 26.13 -12.50 15.25
C LEU A 307 26.96 -11.21 15.41
N GLN A 308 27.57 -10.98 16.58
CA GLN A 308 28.42 -9.81 16.85
C GLN A 308 29.93 -10.08 16.65
N GLN A 309 30.31 -11.29 16.20
CA GLN A 309 31.68 -11.69 15.84
C GLN A 309 31.80 -11.93 14.34
#